data_AF-A0A952BBX0-F1
#
_entry.id   AF-A0A952BBX0-F1
#
_cell.length_a   1.000
_cell.length_b   1.000
_cell.length_c   1.000
_cell.angle_alpha   90.00
_cell.angle_beta   90.00
_cell.angle_gamma   90.00
#
_symmetry.space_group_name_H-M   'P 1'
#
loop_
_entity.id
_entity.type
_entity.pdbx_description
1 polymer ?
#
loop_
_entity_poly.entity_id
_entity_poly.type
_entity_poly.pdbx_seq_one_letter_code
_entity_poly.pdbx_strand_id
1 'polypeptide(L)'
;MEAITEEILQEYDRQKENLKTLDYADELARKTKALTQKKAPQNLPAFLDLGEKWRGMGGAQDDLVEKLHRITRKLFQEAGYSCVNQPQAVEIVEEIRRRCRRCLRNPDGFEIWPDY
;
A
#
# COMPACT_ATOMS: atom_id res chain seq x y z
N MET A 1 10.33 -17.72 -6.88
CA MET A 1 10.14 -16.73 -5.79
C MET A 1 10.67 -15.35 -6.18
N GLU A 2 11.77 -15.24 -6.92
CA GLU A 2 12.31 -13.96 -7.42
C GLU A 2 11.28 -13.12 -8.19
N ALA A 3 10.55 -13.72 -9.13
CA ALA A 3 9.48 -13.03 -9.86
C ALA A 3 8.41 -12.42 -8.93
N ILE A 4 8.06 -13.10 -7.82
CA ILE A 4 7.08 -12.60 -6.84
C ILE A 4 7.66 -11.39 -6.08
N THR A 5 8.96 -11.42 -5.76
CA THR A 5 9.63 -10.28 -5.13
C THR A 5 9.82 -9.10 -6.08
N GLU A 6 9.95 -9.33 -7.39
CA GLU A 6 9.98 -8.25 -8.38
C GLU A 6 8.62 -7.54 -8.50
N GLU A 7 7.50 -8.25 -8.33
CA GLU A 7 6.16 -7.64 -8.30
C GLU A 7 6.08 -6.53 -7.21
N ILE A 8 6.74 -6.70 -6.06
CA ILE A 8 6.78 -5.70 -4.98
C ILE A 8 7.39 -4.37 -5.48
N LEU A 9 8.53 -4.45 -6.16
CA LEU A 9 9.24 -3.27 -6.65
C LEU A 9 8.44 -2.58 -7.76
N GLN A 10 7.84 -3.39 -8.66
CA GLN A 10 7.02 -2.86 -9.75
C GLN A 10 5.78 -2.13 -9.25
N GLU A 11 5.08 -2.65 -8.23
CA GLU A 11 3.92 -1.95 -7.68
C GLU A 11 4.32 -0.66 -6.95
N TYR A 12 5.46 -0.66 -6.26
CA TYR A 12 5.99 0.57 -5.68
C TYR A 12 6.28 1.62 -6.75
N ASP A 13 7.01 1.26 -7.81
CA ASP A 13 7.37 2.19 -8.88
C ASP A 13 6.14 2.75 -9.61
N ARG A 14 5.09 1.94 -9.79
CA ARG A 14 3.81 2.39 -10.36
C ARG A 14 3.11 3.46 -9.53
N GLN A 15 3.19 3.36 -8.20
CA GLN A 15 2.51 4.30 -7.29
C GLN A 15 3.40 5.43 -6.81
N LYS A 16 4.71 5.36 -7.04
CA LYS A 16 5.71 6.29 -6.52
C LYS A 16 5.37 7.76 -6.76
N GLU A 17 4.89 8.09 -7.95
CA GLU A 17 4.51 9.46 -8.29
C GLU A 17 3.22 9.92 -7.62
N ASN A 18 2.33 8.99 -7.27
CA ASN A 18 1.02 9.25 -6.69
C ASN A 18 1.03 9.28 -5.15
N LEU A 19 1.98 8.61 -4.50
CA LEU A 19 2.13 8.66 -3.04
C LEU A 19 2.38 10.08 -2.52
N LYS A 20 2.99 10.94 -3.36
CA LYS A 20 3.40 12.32 -3.03
C LYS A 20 4.23 12.36 -1.74
N THR A 21 4.37 13.55 -1.16
CA THR A 21 5.14 13.78 0.07
C THR A 21 4.23 14.23 1.19
N LEU A 22 4.71 14.13 2.43
CA LEU A 22 4.00 14.69 3.59
C LEU A 22 3.80 16.21 3.47
N ASP A 23 4.76 16.92 2.88
CA ASP A 23 4.62 18.36 2.62
C ASP A 23 3.48 18.67 1.66
N TYR A 24 3.30 17.83 0.63
CA TYR A 24 2.17 17.94 -0.28
C TYR A 24 0.84 17.68 0.43
N ALA A 25 0.79 16.65 1.29
CA ALA A 25 -0.39 16.37 2.11
C ALA A 25 -0.74 17.53 3.06
N ASP A 26 0.27 18.14 3.69
CA ASP A 26 0.09 19.33 4.53
C ASP A 26 -0.41 20.54 3.72
N GLU A 27 0.12 20.74 2.51
CA GLU A 27 -0.39 21.77 1.60
C GLU A 27 -1.87 21.55 1.25
N LEU A 28 -2.26 20.33 0.88
CA LEU A 28 -3.67 20.00 0.63
C LEU A 28 -4.52 20.27 1.86
N ALA A 29 -4.07 19.87 3.05
CA ALA A 29 -4.80 20.06 4.30
C ALA A 29 -5.04 21.55 4.61
N ARG A 30 -4.00 22.39 4.43
CA ARG A 30 -4.13 23.85 4.59
C ARG A 30 -5.13 24.44 3.60
N LYS A 31 -5.08 24.05 2.32
CA LYS A 31 -6.03 24.51 1.30
C LYS A 31 -7.46 24.07 1.60
N THR A 32 -7.65 22.80 1.97
CA THR A 32 -8.96 22.27 2.38
C THR A 32 -9.51 23.06 3.56
N LYS A 33 -8.70 23.31 4.60
CA LYS A 33 -9.11 24.10 5.77
C LYS A 33 -9.45 25.55 5.42
N ALA A 34 -8.74 26.18 4.50
CA ALA A 34 -9.08 27.52 4.04
C ALA A 34 -10.46 27.58 3.39
N LEU A 35 -10.84 26.57 2.60
CA LEU A 35 -12.16 26.50 1.97
C LEU A 35 -13.30 26.31 2.98
N THR A 36 -13.04 25.76 4.17
CA THR A 36 -14.08 25.57 5.20
C THR A 36 -14.35 26.84 6.01
N GLN A 37 -13.45 27.84 5.97
CA GLN A 37 -13.62 29.09 6.73
C GLN A 37 -14.80 29.94 6.24
N LYS A 38 -15.15 29.87 4.95
CA LYS A 38 -16.29 30.59 4.38
C LYS A 38 -16.97 29.74 3.32
N LYS A 39 -18.26 29.45 3.52
CA LYS A 39 -19.09 28.77 2.51
C LYS A 39 -19.45 29.75 1.41
N ALA A 40 -19.05 29.45 0.18
CA ALA A 40 -19.37 30.25 -0.99
C ALA A 40 -19.49 29.35 -2.24
N PRO A 41 -20.48 29.52 -3.12
CA PRO A 41 -20.68 28.66 -4.29
C PRO A 41 -19.45 28.58 -5.21
N GLN A 42 -18.68 29.67 -5.33
CA GLN A 42 -17.43 29.72 -6.09
C GLN A 42 -16.32 28.80 -5.57
N ASN A 43 -16.45 28.26 -4.35
CA ASN A 43 -15.47 27.33 -3.79
C ASN A 43 -15.66 25.90 -4.32
N LEU A 44 -16.79 25.58 -4.96
CA LEU A 44 -17.09 24.22 -5.42
C LEU A 44 -16.02 23.66 -6.38
N PRO A 45 -15.54 24.40 -7.41
CA PRO A 45 -14.49 23.89 -8.29
C PRO A 45 -13.19 23.57 -7.53
N ALA A 46 -12.77 24.45 -6.60
CA ALA A 46 -11.58 24.24 -5.79
C ALA A 46 -11.73 23.06 -4.83
N PHE A 47 -12.93 22.84 -4.29
CA PHE A 47 -13.23 21.68 -3.45
C PHE A 47 -13.14 20.37 -4.24
N LEU A 48 -13.69 20.33 -5.46
CA LEU A 48 -13.65 19.15 -6.32
C LEU A 48 -12.22 18.80 -6.71
N ASP A 49 -11.42 19.79 -7.13
CA ASP A 49 -9.99 19.60 -7.46
C ASP A 49 -9.18 19.08 -6.25
N LEU A 50 -9.39 19.64 -5.06
CA LEU A 50 -8.76 19.12 -3.84
C LEU A 50 -9.23 17.69 -3.53
N GLY A 51 -10.51 17.37 -3.73
CA GLY A 51 -11.05 16.03 -3.53
C GLY A 51 -10.46 15.00 -4.48
N GLU A 52 -10.19 15.37 -5.73
CA GLU A 52 -9.45 14.53 -6.68
C GLU A 52 -8.00 14.30 -6.25
N LYS A 53 -7.31 15.35 -5.79
CA LYS A 53 -5.92 15.24 -5.29
C LYS A 53 -5.81 14.35 -4.05
N TRP A 54 -6.72 14.52 -3.10
CA TRP A 54 -6.79 13.64 -1.91
C TRP A 54 -7.06 12.19 -2.29
N ARG A 55 -8.01 11.94 -3.19
CA ARG A 55 -8.30 10.57 -3.66
C ARG A 55 -7.15 9.96 -4.44
N GLY A 56 -6.47 10.74 -5.28
CA GLY A 56 -5.29 10.25 -6.02
C GLY A 56 -4.17 9.84 -5.08
N MET A 57 -3.87 10.65 -4.06
CA MET A 57 -2.80 10.34 -3.10
C MET A 57 -3.19 9.22 -2.12
N GLY A 58 -4.35 9.35 -1.46
CA GLY A 58 -4.82 8.37 -0.49
C GLY A 58 -5.13 7.03 -1.14
N GLY A 59 -5.81 7.03 -2.29
CA GLY A 59 -6.09 5.82 -3.04
C GLY A 59 -4.83 5.11 -3.52
N ALA A 60 -3.79 5.85 -3.95
CA ALA A 60 -2.52 5.23 -4.32
C ALA A 60 -1.80 4.57 -3.13
N GLN A 61 -1.90 5.16 -1.94
CA GLN A 61 -1.38 4.55 -0.71
C GLN A 61 -2.14 3.26 -0.39
N ASP A 62 -3.47 3.33 -0.36
CA ASP A 62 -4.35 2.19 -0.05
C ASP A 62 -4.11 1.04 -1.04
N ASP A 63 -4.15 1.32 -2.35
CA ASP A 63 -3.88 0.35 -3.41
C ASP A 63 -2.50 -0.30 -3.27
N LEU A 64 -1.47 0.48 -2.93
CA LEU A 64 -0.12 -0.05 -2.78
C LEU A 64 -0.05 -1.00 -1.58
N VAL A 65 -0.62 -0.60 -0.44
CA VAL A 65 -0.64 -1.43 0.77
C VAL A 65 -1.36 -2.75 0.51
N GLU A 66 -2.53 -2.71 -0.12
CA GLU A 66 -3.30 -3.91 -0.50
C GLU A 66 -2.43 -4.88 -1.33
N LYS A 67 -1.81 -4.37 -2.39
CA LYS A 67 -1.00 -5.19 -3.30
C LYS A 67 0.21 -5.78 -2.60
N LEU A 68 0.92 -4.97 -1.80
CA LEU A 68 2.08 -5.44 -1.04
C LEU A 68 1.68 -6.52 -0.03
N HIS A 69 0.53 -6.38 0.63
CA HIS A 69 -0.02 -7.40 1.52
C HIS A 69 -0.28 -8.71 0.75
N ARG A 70 -0.99 -8.63 -0.38
CA ARG A 70 -1.33 -9.79 -1.22
C ARG A 70 -0.08 -10.50 -1.76
N ILE A 71 0.89 -9.76 -2.28
CA ILE A 71 2.16 -10.31 -2.81
C ILE A 71 2.95 -10.97 -1.69
N THR A 72 3.01 -10.36 -0.50
CA THR A 72 3.70 -10.93 0.66
C THR A 72 3.05 -12.24 1.12
N ARG A 73 1.71 -12.33 1.12
CA ARG A 73 0.98 -13.56 1.42
C ARG A 73 1.25 -14.65 0.38
N LYS A 74 1.27 -14.31 -0.91
CA LYS A 74 1.65 -15.22 -2.01
C LYS A 74 3.07 -15.75 -1.82
N LEU A 75 4.05 -14.88 -1.53
CA LEU A 75 5.44 -15.28 -1.27
C LEU A 75 5.55 -16.23 -0.08
N PHE A 76 4.83 -15.95 1.01
CA PHE A 76 4.80 -16.81 2.20
C PHE A 76 4.28 -18.22 1.88
N GLN A 77 3.20 -18.31 1.09
CA GLN A 77 2.60 -19.58 0.67
C GLN A 77 3.58 -20.35 -0.22
N GLU A 78 4.15 -19.71 -1.25
CA GLU A 78 5.05 -20.40 -2.18
C GLU A 78 6.37 -20.85 -1.55
N ALA A 79 6.89 -20.08 -0.60
CA ALA A 79 8.01 -20.55 0.19
C ALA A 79 7.67 -21.88 0.89
N GLY A 80 6.48 -21.96 1.52
CA GLY A 80 6.02 -23.18 2.19
C GLY A 80 5.84 -24.39 1.27
N TYR A 81 5.38 -24.19 0.03
CA TYR A 81 5.23 -25.28 -0.93
C TYR A 81 6.56 -25.72 -1.55
N SER A 82 7.53 -24.80 -1.71
CA SER A 82 8.78 -25.07 -2.40
C SER A 82 9.70 -26.10 -1.72
N CYS A 83 9.56 -26.31 -0.40
CA CYS A 83 10.44 -27.23 0.35
C CYS A 83 9.93 -28.68 0.43
N VAL A 84 8.74 -28.99 -0.11
CA VAL A 84 8.10 -30.32 0.04
C VAL A 84 9.01 -31.47 -0.42
N ASN A 85 9.85 -31.23 -1.43
CA ASN A 85 10.79 -32.22 -1.97
C ASN A 85 12.27 -31.82 -1.84
N GLN A 86 12.58 -30.79 -1.05
CA GLN A 86 13.94 -30.24 -0.93
C GLN A 86 14.28 -29.93 0.54
N PRO A 87 14.63 -30.94 1.35
CA PRO A 87 14.95 -30.76 2.77
C PRO A 87 16.06 -29.73 3.02
N GLN A 88 17.04 -29.63 2.11
CA GLN A 88 18.12 -28.64 2.18
C GLN A 88 17.66 -27.19 2.05
N ALA A 89 16.45 -26.93 1.55
CA ALA A 89 15.90 -25.59 1.37
C ALA A 89 15.12 -25.08 2.60
N VAL A 90 14.91 -25.91 3.63
CA VAL A 90 14.05 -25.60 4.78
C VAL A 90 14.51 -24.32 5.49
N GLU A 91 15.80 -24.17 5.77
CA GLU A 91 16.33 -22.99 6.48
C GLU A 91 16.01 -21.68 5.73
N ILE A 92 16.18 -21.68 4.41
CA ILE A 92 15.89 -20.53 3.55
C ILE A 92 14.39 -20.23 3.55
N VAL A 93 13.55 -21.27 3.43
CA VAL A 93 12.09 -21.14 3.43
C VAL A 93 11.56 -20.59 4.75
N GLU A 94 12.12 -21.05 5.88
CA GLU A 94 11.77 -20.54 7.21
C GLU A 94 12.10 -19.05 7.34
N GLU A 95 13.27 -18.64 6.87
CA GLU A 95 13.67 -17.23 6.89
C GLU A 95 12.76 -16.35 6.01
N ILE A 96 12.43 -16.80 4.80
CA ILE A 96 11.48 -16.09 3.92
C ILE A 96 10.12 -15.95 4.63
N ARG A 97 9.61 -17.03 5.20
CA ARG A 97 8.31 -17.04 5.89
C ARG A 97 8.33 -16.16 7.14
N ARG A 98 9.44 -16.14 7.88
CA ARG A 98 9.63 -15.26 9.05
C ARG A 98 9.60 -13.78 8.65
N ARG A 99 10.27 -13.40 7.56
CA ARG A 99 10.22 -12.02 7.02
C ARG A 99 8.81 -11.63 6.58
N CYS A 100 8.13 -12.51 5.84
CA CYS A 100 6.75 -12.27 5.42
C CYS A 100 5.81 -12.08 6.61
N ARG A 101 5.92 -12.93 7.66
CA ARG A 101 5.15 -12.76 8.91
C ARG A 101 5.41 -11.43 9.60
N ARG A 102 6.61 -10.87 9.49
CA ARG A 102 6.91 -9.54 10.07
C ARG A 102 6.17 -8.44 9.33
N CYS A 103 6.08 -8.55 8.00
CA CYS A 103 5.33 -7.60 7.18
C CYS A 103 3.81 -7.72 7.43
N LEU A 104 3.29 -8.94 7.46
CA LEU A 104 1.86 -9.27 7.66
C LEU A 104 1.39 -9.24 9.13
N ARG A 105 2.20 -8.72 10.06
CA ARG A 105 1.81 -8.57 11.48
C ARG A 105 1.63 -7.11 11.88
N ASN A 106 1.85 -6.19 10.94
CA ASN A 106 1.50 -4.81 11.15
C ASN A 106 0.07 -4.64 10.64
N PRO A 107 -0.95 -4.63 11.53
CA PRO A 107 -2.32 -4.43 11.12
C PRO A 107 -2.44 -3.07 10.44
N ASP A 108 -2.56 -3.10 9.12
CA ASP A 108 -3.06 -1.98 8.34
C ASP A 108 -4.58 -2.12 8.18
N GLY A 109 -5.22 -1.12 7.58
CA GLY A 109 -6.68 -1.11 7.41
C GLY A 109 -7.24 -2.30 6.61
N PHE A 110 -6.40 -3.03 5.87
CA PHE A 110 -6.83 -4.18 5.06
C PHE A 110 -6.96 -5.47 5.88
N GLU A 111 -6.24 -5.61 6.99
CA GLU A 111 -6.36 -6.79 7.88
C GLU A 111 -7.65 -6.79 8.71
N ILE A 112 -8.41 -5.69 8.72
CA ILE A 112 -9.64 -5.53 9.52
C ILE A 112 -10.87 -6.12 8.81
N TRP A 113 -10.79 -6.35 7.49
CA TRP A 113 -11.92 -6.87 6.70
C TRP A 113 -11.72 -8.37 6.42
N PRO A 114 -12.59 -9.26 6.96
CA PRO A 114 -12.39 -10.72 6.89
C PRO A 114 -12.38 -11.31 5.47
N ASP A 115 -12.95 -10.59 4.49
CA ASP A 115 -13.26 -11.08 3.15
C ASP A 115 -12.59 -10.27 2.02
N TYR A 116 -11.48 -9.57 2.31
CA TYR A 116 -10.67 -8.86 1.30
C TYR A 116 -9.64 -9.77 0.61
#